data_AF-A0A1X7KHZ8-F1
#
_entry.id   AF-A0A1X7KHZ8-F1
#
_cell.length_a   1.000
_cell.length_b   1.000
_cell.length_c   1.000
_cell.angle_alpha   90.00
_cell.angle_beta   90.00
_cell.angle_gamma   90.00
#
_symmetry.space_group_name_H-M   'P 1'
#
loop_
_entity.id
_entity.type
_entity.pdbx_description
1 polymer ?
#
loop_
_entity_poly.entity_id
_entity_poly.type
_entity_poly.pdbx_seq_one_letter_code
_entity_poly.pdbx_strand_id
1 'polypeptide(L)'
;MFIANSISCNSSYFKTRQEAKWAAFFTLCGWEWTYLPGVFGEWVPEFSIKGASGDIFVDVQSVSSVPRAALKEIRRATATHPLHCLVLGKSFLRASFDDEVRMLGWELSPSEILDLPLDDDDIDEEDAWDQVVLRRWEGAPGFCSYLGDYTDRISGKHDGSDCSWGEECESNDELFFSQLWQEADEAVAREAGEYRRRWSVPEGGETGALLHRIMLAMLDEVIRKASGNE
;
A
#
# COMPACT_ATOMS: atom_id res chain seq x y z
N MET A 1 -20.50 0.53 -14.44
CA MET A 1 -21.29 1.20 -13.38
C MET A 1 -20.35 1.29 -12.19
N PHE A 2 -19.62 2.40 -12.04
CA PHE A 2 -18.62 2.53 -10.99
C PHE A 2 -19.29 3.04 -9.73
N ILE A 3 -19.16 2.29 -8.64
CA ILE A 3 -19.66 2.69 -7.33
C ILE A 3 -18.75 3.83 -6.87
N ALA A 4 -19.32 5.03 -6.76
CA ALA A 4 -18.67 6.13 -6.06
C ALA A 4 -18.65 5.76 -4.57
N ASN A 5 -17.59 5.07 -4.15
CA ASN A 5 -17.37 4.77 -2.74
C ASN A 5 -17.09 6.09 -2.01
N SER A 6 -17.99 6.44 -1.09
CA SER A 6 -17.81 7.58 -0.19
C SER A 6 -16.66 7.26 0.77
N ILE A 7 -15.48 7.79 0.50
CA ILE A 7 -14.34 7.68 1.42
C ILE A 7 -14.66 8.56 2.64
N SER A 8 -15.00 7.95 3.78
CA SER A 8 -15.20 8.68 5.04
C SER A 8 -13.83 9.03 5.64
N CYS A 9 -13.22 10.11 5.17
CA CYS A 9 -12.05 10.67 5.84
C CYS A 9 -12.52 11.40 7.12
N ASN A 10 -12.48 10.71 8.26
CA ASN A 10 -12.79 11.28 9.57
C ASN A 10 -11.72 12.31 9.97
N SER A 11 -11.79 13.55 9.47
CA SER A 11 -11.04 14.74 9.94
C SER A 11 -9.52 14.59 10.15
N SER A 12 -8.90 13.55 9.60
CA SER A 12 -7.53 13.13 9.92
C SER A 12 -6.60 13.42 8.75
N TYR A 13 -5.41 13.90 9.07
CA TYR A 13 -4.41 14.41 8.14
C TYR A 13 -3.34 13.32 7.95
N PHE A 14 -2.82 13.12 6.75
CA PHE A 14 -1.64 12.30 6.49
C PHE A 14 -0.48 12.96 7.22
N LYS A 15 0.26 12.15 7.98
CA LYS A 15 1.40 12.61 8.76
C LYS A 15 2.57 12.93 7.83
N THR A 16 2.63 12.29 6.65
CA THR A 16 3.76 12.40 5.73
C THR A 16 3.34 12.55 4.26
N ARG A 17 4.25 13.10 3.44
CA ARG A 17 4.09 13.11 1.97
C ARG A 17 4.02 11.68 1.40
N GLN A 18 4.70 10.74 2.03
CA GLN A 18 4.75 9.34 1.60
C GLN A 18 3.40 8.66 1.76
N GLU A 19 2.72 8.83 2.90
CA GLU A 19 1.34 8.39 3.10
C GLU A 19 0.40 8.98 2.04
N ALA A 20 0.52 10.29 1.78
CA ALA A 20 -0.31 10.95 0.76
C ALA A 20 -0.11 10.36 -0.64
N LYS A 21 1.14 10.01 -0.97
CA LYS A 21 1.47 9.36 -2.25
C LYS A 21 0.89 7.95 -2.33
N TRP A 22 1.01 7.15 -1.27
CA TRP A 22 0.41 5.81 -1.23
C TRP A 22 -1.11 5.86 -1.34
N ALA A 23 -1.77 6.79 -0.65
CA ALA A 23 -3.21 7.01 -0.78
C ALA A 23 -3.63 7.37 -2.21
N ALA A 24 -2.87 8.26 -2.87
CA ALA A 24 -3.10 8.60 -4.27
C ALA A 24 -2.92 7.37 -5.17
N PHE A 25 -1.86 6.57 -4.94
CA PHE A 25 -1.61 5.34 -5.66
C PHE A 25 -2.73 4.30 -5.50
N PHE A 26 -3.21 4.05 -4.28
CA PHE A 26 -4.33 3.13 -4.04
C PHE A 26 -5.60 3.58 -4.78
N THR A 27 -5.86 4.88 -4.79
CA THR A 27 -7.01 5.46 -5.49
C THR A 27 -6.87 5.30 -7.01
N LEU A 28 -5.68 5.53 -7.58
CA LEU A 28 -5.39 5.30 -9.01
C LEU A 28 -5.50 3.80 -9.37
N CYS A 29 -5.15 2.91 -8.45
CA CYS A 29 -5.35 1.47 -8.63
C CYS A 29 -6.82 1.05 -8.53
N GLY A 30 -7.72 1.95 -8.12
CA GLY A 30 -9.13 1.65 -7.89
C GLY A 30 -9.39 0.83 -6.63
N TRP A 31 -8.43 0.78 -5.70
CA TRP A 31 -8.58 0.06 -4.44
C TRP A 31 -9.39 0.89 -3.45
N GLU A 32 -10.31 0.24 -2.74
CA GLU A 32 -11.03 0.88 -1.63
C GLU A 32 -10.13 0.88 -0.39
N TRP A 33 -9.92 2.04 0.21
CA TRP A 33 -9.05 2.18 1.37
C TRP A 33 -9.61 3.15 2.41
N THR A 34 -9.21 2.95 3.67
CA THR A 34 -9.53 3.82 4.81
C THR A 34 -8.23 4.29 5.46
N TYR A 35 -8.15 5.58 5.82
CA TYR A 35 -7.01 6.13 6.56
C TYR A 35 -7.25 6.04 8.07
N LEU A 36 -6.25 5.57 8.81
CA LEU A 36 -6.29 5.33 10.27
C LEU A 36 -7.52 4.50 10.68
N PRO A 37 -7.62 3.23 10.24
CA PRO A 37 -8.83 2.42 10.41
C PRO A 37 -9.10 2.01 11.87
N GLY A 38 -8.09 2.05 12.75
CA GLY A 38 -8.25 1.68 14.15
C GLY A 38 -6.93 1.45 14.88
N VAL A 39 -7.02 1.00 16.13
CA VAL A 39 -5.88 0.67 17.00
C VAL A 39 -5.93 -0.83 17.34
N PHE A 40 -4.82 -1.53 17.15
CA PHE A 40 -4.67 -2.96 17.39
C PHE A 40 -3.54 -3.21 18.39
N GLY A 41 -3.91 -3.29 19.68
CA GLY A 41 -2.92 -3.35 20.76
C GLY A 41 -2.11 -2.06 20.81
N GLU A 42 -0.79 -2.16 20.62
CA GLU A 42 0.12 -1.01 20.56
C GLU A 42 0.34 -0.49 19.14
N TRP A 43 -0.15 -1.20 18.12
CA TRP A 43 0.03 -0.86 16.72
C TRP A 43 -1.19 -0.10 16.15
N VAL A 44 -0.92 0.91 15.31
CA VAL A 44 -1.94 1.73 14.64
C VAL A 44 -1.59 1.81 13.15
N PRO A 45 -2.22 1.01 12.27
CA PRO A 45 -1.94 1.07 10.84
C PRO A 45 -2.27 2.44 10.25
N GLU A 46 -1.48 2.87 9.28
CA GLU A 46 -1.79 4.08 8.50
C GLU A 46 -3.02 3.89 7.63
N PHE A 47 -3.22 2.71 7.02
CA PHE A 47 -4.37 2.44 6.16
C PHE A 47 -5.00 1.07 6.42
N SER A 48 -6.24 0.90 5.95
CA SER A 48 -6.74 -0.42 5.54
C SER A 48 -7.11 -0.40 4.07
N ILE A 49 -6.86 -1.49 3.36
CA ILE A 49 -7.33 -1.73 1.99
C ILE A 49 -8.38 -2.83 2.03
N LYS A 50 -9.47 -2.68 1.28
CA LYS A 50 -10.48 -3.72 1.16
C LYS A 50 -9.98 -4.84 0.24
N GLY A 51 -9.66 -5.98 0.84
CA GLY A 51 -9.35 -7.20 0.11
C GLY A 51 -10.56 -8.13 -0.02
N ALA A 52 -10.43 -9.13 -0.89
CA ALA A 52 -11.46 -10.14 -1.13
C ALA A 52 -11.75 -11.01 0.11
N SER A 53 -10.71 -11.31 0.89
CA SER A 53 -10.81 -12.13 2.11
C SER A 53 -11.01 -11.32 3.40
N GLY A 54 -11.07 -9.99 3.30
CA GLY A 54 -11.14 -9.10 4.46
C GLY A 54 -10.27 -7.86 4.29
N ASP A 55 -10.23 -7.04 5.33
CA ASP A 55 -9.43 -5.82 5.33
C ASP A 55 -7.94 -6.16 5.50
N ILE A 56 -7.10 -5.47 4.74
CA ILE A 56 -5.63 -5.59 4.76
C ILE A 56 -5.10 -4.34 5.43
N PHE A 57 -4.49 -4.48 6.60
CA PHE A 57 -3.99 -3.36 7.39
C PHE A 57 -2.59 -2.98 6.97
N VAL A 58 -2.41 -1.72 6.60
CA VAL A 58 -1.21 -1.25 5.93
C VAL A 58 -0.42 -0.33 6.84
N ASP A 59 0.87 -0.60 6.93
CA ASP A 59 1.84 0.24 7.61
C ASP A 59 2.83 0.84 6.59
N VAL A 60 3.07 2.15 6.65
CA VAL A 60 3.93 2.85 5.68
C VAL A 60 5.27 3.22 6.30
N GLN A 61 6.33 2.58 5.83
CA GLN A 61 7.68 2.76 6.35
C GLN A 61 8.57 3.54 5.37
N SER A 62 9.34 4.49 5.90
CA SER A 62 10.33 5.27 5.11
C SER A 62 11.64 4.49 4.88
N VAL A 63 11.54 3.21 4.54
CA VAL A 63 12.68 2.30 4.35
C VAL A 63 12.82 1.86 2.90
N SER A 64 14.02 1.39 2.54
CA SER A 64 14.31 0.72 1.27
C SER A 64 14.82 -0.72 1.45
N SER A 65 14.69 -1.25 2.66
CA SER A 65 15.09 -2.60 3.06
C SER A 65 14.11 -3.08 4.11
N VAL A 66 14.15 -4.37 4.43
CA VAL A 66 13.23 -5.01 5.39
C VAL A 66 13.18 -4.23 6.72
N PRO A 67 12.02 -3.70 7.14
CA PRO A 67 11.86 -2.94 8.37
C PRO A 67 11.68 -3.87 9.58
N ARG A 68 12.70 -4.65 9.92
CA ARG A 68 12.65 -5.71 10.96
C ARG A 68 11.94 -5.30 12.25
N ALA A 69 12.21 -4.10 12.75
CA ALA A 69 11.59 -3.60 13.97
C ALA A 69 10.07 -3.45 13.84
N ALA A 70 9.59 -2.90 12.71
CA ALA A 70 8.16 -2.75 12.45
C ALA A 70 7.48 -4.10 12.24
N LEU A 71 8.11 -5.01 11.48
CA LEU A 71 7.58 -6.37 11.26
C LEU A 71 7.37 -7.11 12.59
N LYS A 72 8.34 -7.02 13.49
CA LYS A 72 8.28 -7.60 14.85
C LYS A 72 7.19 -6.97 15.72
N GLU A 73 7.06 -5.65 15.67
CA GLU A 73 6.02 -4.92 16.39
C GLU A 73 4.62 -5.35 15.94
N ILE A 74 4.39 -5.39 14.62
CA ILE A 74 3.10 -5.77 14.03
C ILE A 74 2.76 -7.23 14.35
N ARG A 75 3.73 -8.14 14.22
CA ARG A 75 3.52 -9.57 14.57
C ARG A 75 3.10 -9.73 16.03
N ARG A 76 3.74 -9.01 16.96
CA ARG A 76 3.38 -9.03 18.38
C ARG A 76 1.98 -8.46 18.62
N ALA A 77 1.65 -7.34 17.97
CA ALA A 77 0.35 -6.69 18.10
C ALA A 77 -0.80 -7.58 17.58
N THR A 78 -0.54 -8.40 16.56
CA THR A 78 -1.52 -9.26 15.89
C THR A 78 -1.53 -10.70 16.37
N ALA A 79 -0.62 -11.10 17.26
CA ALA A 79 -0.51 -12.46 17.77
C ALA A 79 -1.79 -13.01 18.42
N THR A 80 -2.62 -12.14 19.03
CA THR A 80 -3.87 -12.54 19.68
C THR A 80 -5.10 -12.42 18.78
N HIS A 81 -4.98 -11.67 17.70
CA HIS A 81 -6.04 -11.40 16.73
C HIS A 81 -5.38 -11.36 15.36
N PRO A 82 -5.24 -12.52 14.69
CA PRO A 82 -4.58 -12.59 13.40
C PRO A 82 -5.25 -11.64 12.40
N LEU A 83 -4.48 -10.64 11.96
CA LEU A 83 -4.88 -9.68 10.94
C LEU A 83 -4.05 -9.92 9.69
N HIS A 84 -4.61 -9.59 8.54
CA HIS A 84 -3.84 -9.52 7.31
C HIS A 84 -3.12 -8.17 7.29
N CYS A 85 -1.79 -8.19 7.33
CA CYS A 85 -0.96 -7.00 7.39
C CYS A 85 -0.10 -6.83 6.14
N LEU A 86 0.13 -5.59 5.73
CA LEU A 86 0.99 -5.20 4.62
C LEU A 86 1.90 -4.05 5.05
N VAL A 87 3.21 -4.19 4.89
CA VAL A 87 4.18 -3.14 5.19
C VAL A 87 4.80 -2.62 3.91
N LEU A 88 4.62 -1.32 3.66
CA LEU A 88 5.05 -0.64 2.45
C LEU A 88 6.35 0.12 2.66
N GLY A 89 7.21 0.12 1.63
CA GLY A 89 8.42 0.93 1.61
C GLY A 89 8.19 2.37 1.12
N LYS A 90 9.31 3.09 0.93
CA LYS A 90 9.35 4.44 0.31
C LYS A 90 8.90 4.49 -1.14
N SER A 91 8.99 3.36 -1.82
CA SER A 91 8.67 3.13 -3.22
C SER A 91 8.52 1.63 -3.44
N PHE A 92 8.26 1.21 -4.68
CA PHE A 92 8.51 -0.17 -5.05
C PHE A 92 9.96 -0.54 -4.77
N LEU A 93 10.14 -1.68 -4.13
CA LEU A 93 11.42 -2.25 -3.75
C LEU A 93 11.87 -3.23 -4.83
N ARG A 94 13.15 -3.60 -4.82
CA ARG A 94 13.64 -4.71 -5.63
C ARG A 94 13.50 -6.00 -4.85
N ALA A 95 13.06 -7.07 -5.51
CA ALA A 95 13.05 -8.38 -4.88
C ALA A 95 14.47 -8.82 -4.54
N SER A 96 14.63 -9.49 -3.40
CA SER A 96 15.95 -9.88 -2.90
C SER A 96 16.63 -10.93 -3.78
N PHE A 97 15.83 -11.68 -4.56
CA PHE A 97 16.29 -12.79 -5.40
C PHE A 97 16.21 -12.49 -6.90
N ASP A 98 15.58 -11.38 -7.28
CA ASP A 98 15.38 -10.97 -8.67
C ASP A 98 15.30 -9.44 -8.79
N ASP A 99 16.33 -8.83 -9.38
CA ASP A 99 16.41 -7.38 -9.59
C ASP A 99 15.34 -6.84 -10.56
N GLU A 100 14.74 -7.73 -11.36
CA GLU A 100 13.70 -7.41 -12.35
C GLU A 100 12.31 -7.34 -11.71
N VAL A 101 12.10 -7.99 -10.56
CA VAL A 101 10.81 -7.98 -9.88
C VAL A 101 10.71 -6.78 -8.94
N ARG A 102 9.69 -5.95 -9.17
CA ARG A 102 9.33 -4.85 -8.27
C ARG A 102 8.37 -5.35 -7.21
N MET A 103 8.78 -5.22 -5.96
CA MET A 103 7.95 -5.54 -4.80
C MET A 103 7.20 -4.32 -4.32
N LEU A 104 5.97 -4.55 -3.87
CA LEU A 104 5.17 -3.58 -3.15
C LEU A 104 5.68 -3.39 -1.71
N GLY A 105 6.02 -4.50 -1.06
CA GLY A 105 6.32 -4.54 0.37
C GLY A 105 6.36 -5.96 0.92
N TRP A 106 6.01 -6.10 2.19
CA TRP A 106 5.95 -7.38 2.91
C TRP A 106 4.55 -7.62 3.47
N GLU A 107 4.02 -8.82 3.28
CA GLU A 107 2.71 -9.25 3.77
C GLU A 107 2.90 -10.27 4.90
N LEU A 108 2.00 -10.20 5.87
CA LEU A 108 1.81 -11.24 6.88
C LEU A 108 0.36 -11.70 6.76
N SER A 109 0.18 -12.92 6.27
CA SER A 109 -1.14 -13.51 6.12
C SER A 109 -1.65 -14.05 7.46
N PRO A 110 -2.98 -14.07 7.69
CA PRO A 110 -3.54 -14.65 8.92
C PRO A 110 -3.18 -16.12 9.15
N SER A 111 -2.97 -16.89 8.06
CA SER A 111 -2.53 -18.28 8.12
C SER A 111 -1.13 -18.43 8.70
N GLU A 112 -0.19 -17.58 8.29
CA GLU A 112 1.20 -17.64 8.75
C GLU A 112 1.36 -17.28 10.23
N ILE A 113 0.49 -16.40 10.75
CA ILE A 113 0.49 -16.01 12.16
C ILE A 113 0.22 -17.21 13.08
N LEU A 114 -0.64 -18.15 12.65
CA LEU A 114 -1.08 -19.27 13.48
C LEU A 114 -0.08 -20.44 13.53
N ASP A 115 0.79 -20.55 12.53
CA ASP A 115 1.65 -21.71 12.35
C ASP A 115 3.05 -21.56 12.97
N LEU A 116 3.43 -20.36 13.45
CA LEU A 116 4.77 -20.10 13.99
C LEU A 116 4.76 -19.81 15.50
N PRO A 117 5.57 -20.52 16.31
CA PRO A 117 5.70 -20.23 17.74
C PRO A 117 6.22 -18.81 17.97
N LEU A 118 5.65 -18.11 18.96
CA LEU A 118 5.99 -16.72 19.29
C LEU A 118 7.32 -16.58 20.04
N ASP A 119 7.79 -17.66 20.68
CA ASP A 119 8.91 -17.68 21.62
C ASP A 119 10.11 -18.52 21.13
N ASP A 120 10.15 -18.87 19.85
CA ASP A 120 11.31 -19.59 19.29
C ASP A 120 12.34 -18.56 18.82
N ASP A 121 13.36 -18.32 19.65
CA ASP A 121 14.50 -17.43 19.35
C ASP A 121 15.29 -17.89 18.11
N ASP A 122 15.06 -19.11 17.61
CA ASP A 122 15.74 -19.69 16.44
C ASP A 122 14.97 -19.50 15.11
N ILE A 123 13.72 -19.01 15.13
CA ILE A 123 12.99 -18.69 13.89
C ILE A 123 13.28 -17.23 13.54
N ASP A 124 13.94 -17.02 12.41
CA ASP A 124 14.06 -15.68 11.82
C ASP A 124 12.64 -15.17 11.57
N GLU A 125 12.19 -14.20 12.38
CA GLU A 125 10.83 -13.65 12.30
C GLU A 125 10.50 -13.08 10.91
N GLU A 126 11.52 -12.88 10.07
CA GLU A 126 11.43 -12.52 8.65
C GLU A 126 10.80 -13.61 7.79
N ASP A 127 10.97 -14.88 8.15
CA ASP A 127 10.42 -16.02 7.40
C ASP A 127 8.90 -16.11 7.47
N ALA A 128 8.29 -15.38 8.42
CA ALA A 128 6.84 -15.24 8.53
C ALA A 128 6.26 -14.20 7.55
N TRP A 129 7.12 -13.39 6.92
CA TRP A 129 6.70 -12.29 6.07
C TRP A 129 7.03 -12.57 4.62
N ASP A 130 5.99 -12.67 3.81
CA ASP A 130 6.11 -12.88 2.39
C ASP A 130 6.36 -11.57 1.64
N GLN A 131 7.11 -11.67 0.56
CA GLN A 131 7.30 -10.55 -0.37
C GLN A 131 6.03 -10.36 -1.19
N VAL A 132 5.61 -9.12 -1.43
CA VAL A 132 4.39 -8.83 -2.19
C VAL A 132 4.73 -8.28 -3.56
N VAL A 133 4.10 -8.81 -4.60
CA VAL A 133 4.25 -8.35 -5.98
C VAL A 133 2.97 -7.74 -6.52
N LEU A 134 3.14 -6.67 -7.29
CA LEU A 134 2.05 -6.03 -8.03
C LEU A 134 1.84 -6.74 -9.36
N ARG A 135 0.58 -6.99 -9.72
CA ARG A 135 0.20 -7.53 -11.02
C ARG A 135 -1.19 -7.06 -11.44
N ARG A 136 -1.53 -7.27 -12.71
CA ARG A 136 -2.88 -7.05 -13.21
C ARG A 136 -3.66 -8.36 -13.36
N TRP A 137 -4.87 -8.42 -12.79
CA TRP A 137 -5.82 -9.52 -12.98
C TRP A 137 -6.95 -9.07 -13.89
N GLU A 138 -7.01 -9.65 -15.09
CA GLU A 138 -7.94 -9.24 -16.15
C GLU A 138 -7.86 -7.71 -16.42
N GLY A 139 -6.64 -7.17 -16.37
CA GLY A 139 -6.35 -5.75 -16.58
C GLY A 139 -6.59 -4.86 -15.37
N ALA A 140 -7.17 -5.37 -14.27
CA ALA A 140 -7.36 -4.60 -13.04
C ALA A 140 -6.12 -4.70 -12.12
N PRO A 141 -5.68 -3.60 -11.49
CA PRO A 141 -4.53 -3.63 -10.57
C PRO A 141 -4.82 -4.44 -9.31
N GLY A 142 -3.90 -5.31 -8.92
CA GLY A 142 -3.97 -6.12 -7.71
C GLY A 142 -2.57 -6.43 -7.17
N PHE A 143 -2.53 -7.32 -6.17
CA PHE A 143 -1.27 -7.84 -5.65
C PHE A 143 -1.45 -9.22 -5.03
N CYS A 144 -0.37 -9.99 -4.92
CA CYS A 144 -0.35 -11.30 -4.27
C CYS A 144 0.99 -11.54 -3.57
N SER A 145 1.06 -12.62 -2.78
CA SER A 145 2.35 -13.10 -2.28
C SER A 145 3.24 -13.52 -3.47
N TYR A 146 4.53 -13.28 -3.31
CA TYR A 146 5.56 -13.73 -4.23
C TYR A 146 5.73 -15.25 -4.19
N LEU A 147 5.51 -15.87 -3.02
CA LEU A 147 5.70 -17.30 -2.81
C LEU A 147 4.36 -17.99 -2.49
N GLY A 148 4.03 -19.02 -3.27
CA GLY A 148 3.02 -20.02 -2.92
C GLY A 148 1.55 -19.62 -3.09
N ASP A 149 1.18 -18.36 -2.85
CA ASP A 149 -0.20 -17.90 -2.91
C ASP A 149 -0.41 -16.83 -4.00
N TYR A 150 -0.67 -17.30 -5.22
CA TYR A 150 -0.94 -16.49 -6.41
C TYR A 150 -2.40 -15.97 -6.49
N THR A 151 -3.04 -15.83 -5.33
CA THR A 151 -4.37 -15.25 -5.22
C THR A 151 -4.28 -13.73 -5.09
N ASP A 152 -4.89 -12.99 -6.01
CA ASP A 152 -5.04 -11.54 -5.90
C ASP A 152 -5.75 -11.17 -4.60
N ARG A 153 -5.11 -10.36 -3.77
CA ARG A 153 -5.67 -9.89 -2.51
C ARG A 153 -6.86 -8.97 -2.71
N ILE A 154 -6.95 -8.28 -3.84
CA ILE A 154 -8.00 -7.32 -4.12
C ILE A 154 -9.26 -8.03 -4.66
N SER A 155 -9.14 -8.77 -5.75
CA SER A 155 -10.27 -9.43 -6.40
C SER A 155 -10.55 -10.85 -5.92
N GLY A 156 -9.60 -11.49 -5.24
CA GLY A 156 -9.68 -12.90 -4.84
C GLY A 156 -9.49 -13.88 -6.00
N LYS A 157 -9.15 -13.39 -7.19
CA LYS A 157 -8.88 -14.24 -8.35
C LYS A 157 -7.52 -14.90 -8.21
N HIS A 158 -7.47 -16.17 -8.56
CA HIS A 158 -6.24 -16.95 -8.57
C HIS A 158 -5.80 -17.12 -10.04
N ASP A 159 -4.56 -16.75 -10.37
CA ASP A 159 -4.07 -16.78 -11.75
C ASP A 159 -3.61 -18.19 -12.21
N GLY A 160 -3.61 -19.17 -11.31
CA GLY A 160 -3.46 -20.58 -11.70
C GLY A 160 -2.03 -21.12 -11.68
N SER A 161 -1.05 -20.45 -11.07
CA SER A 161 0.33 -20.94 -10.86
C SER A 161 1.22 -21.07 -12.10
N ASP A 162 0.94 -20.36 -13.19
CA ASP A 162 1.74 -20.47 -14.43
C ASP A 162 2.98 -19.55 -14.48
N CYS A 163 3.26 -18.81 -13.41
CA CYS A 163 4.53 -18.09 -13.29
C CYS A 163 5.61 -19.01 -12.74
N SER A 164 5.89 -20.11 -13.45
CA SER A 164 7.17 -20.77 -13.31
C SER A 164 8.25 -19.76 -13.68
N TRP A 165 8.94 -19.22 -12.67
CA TRP A 165 10.25 -18.55 -12.73
C TRP A 165 10.79 -18.35 -14.15
N GLY A 166 10.33 -17.30 -14.86
CA GLY A 166 10.87 -16.93 -16.17
C GLY A 166 9.92 -16.94 -17.37
N GLU A 167 8.65 -17.34 -17.25
CA GLU A 167 7.66 -16.95 -18.26
C GLU A 167 7.27 -15.49 -18.00
N GLU A 168 7.76 -14.61 -18.88
CA GLU A 168 7.56 -13.16 -18.95
C GLU A 168 6.42 -12.67 -18.05
N CYS A 169 6.73 -12.28 -16.80
CA CYS A 169 5.92 -11.29 -16.11
C CYS A 169 5.76 -10.16 -17.13
N GLU A 170 4.55 -9.99 -17.68
CA GLU A 170 4.36 -9.16 -18.85
C GLU A 170 5.06 -7.82 -18.60
N SER A 171 6.06 -7.47 -19.42
CA SER A 171 6.83 -6.22 -19.28
C SER A 171 5.94 -4.96 -19.18
N ASN A 172 4.67 -5.10 -19.56
CA ASN A 172 3.61 -4.12 -19.39
C ASN A 172 3.23 -3.82 -17.93
N ASP A 173 3.34 -4.77 -16.99
CA ASP A 173 2.95 -4.56 -15.59
C ASP A 173 3.91 -3.58 -14.89
N GLU A 174 5.23 -3.76 -15.04
CA GLU A 174 6.21 -2.84 -14.44
C GLU A 174 6.00 -1.41 -14.96
N LEU A 175 5.82 -1.26 -16.27
CA LEU A 175 5.56 0.05 -16.89
C LEU A 175 4.25 0.66 -16.38
N PHE A 176 3.19 -0.14 -16.32
CA PHE A 176 1.88 0.29 -15.84
C PHE A 176 1.95 0.81 -14.39
N PHE A 177 2.51 0.03 -13.47
CA PHE A 177 2.61 0.45 -12.06
C PHE A 177 3.58 1.61 -11.86
N SER A 178 4.66 1.67 -12.64
CA SER A 178 5.59 2.81 -12.63
C SER A 178 4.92 4.10 -13.08
N GLN A 179 4.06 4.03 -14.10
CA GLN A 179 3.25 5.18 -14.54
C GLN A 179 2.28 5.62 -13.46
N LEU A 180 1.51 4.70 -12.86
CA LEU A 180 0.60 5.04 -11.75
C LEU A 180 1.35 5.66 -10.57
N TRP A 181 2.54 5.15 -10.24
CA TRP A 181 3.35 5.69 -9.16
C TRP A 181 3.90 7.10 -9.45
N GLN A 182 4.29 7.36 -10.70
CA GLN A 182 4.70 8.68 -11.16
C GLN A 182 3.51 9.65 -11.12
N GLU A 183 2.34 9.24 -11.62
CA GLU A 183 1.12 10.04 -11.57
C GLU A 183 0.71 10.38 -10.14
N ALA A 184 0.85 9.43 -9.20
CA ALA A 184 0.64 9.67 -7.78
C ALA A 184 1.62 10.74 -7.25
N ASP A 185 2.91 10.68 -7.63
CA ASP A 185 3.89 11.69 -7.21
C ASP A 185 3.58 13.08 -7.75
N GLU A 186 3.22 13.16 -9.03
CA GLU A 186 2.89 14.39 -9.73
C GLU A 186 1.60 15.01 -9.17
N ALA A 187 0.60 14.19 -8.86
CA ALA A 187 -0.61 14.63 -8.18
C ALA A 187 -0.28 15.27 -6.84
N VAL A 188 0.54 14.61 -6.01
CA VAL A 188 0.99 15.17 -4.72
C VAL A 188 1.75 16.49 -4.92
N ALA A 189 2.66 16.55 -5.90
CA ALA A 189 3.50 17.71 -6.15
C ALA A 189 2.73 18.92 -6.69
N ARG A 190 1.80 18.69 -7.63
CA ARG A 190 0.94 19.73 -8.22
C ARG A 190 0.10 20.42 -7.17
N GLU A 191 -0.59 19.64 -6.34
CA GLU A 191 -1.44 20.18 -5.28
C GLU A 191 -0.61 20.96 -4.24
N ALA A 192 0.59 20.46 -3.91
CA ALA A 192 1.52 21.19 -3.06
C ALA A 192 1.97 22.53 -3.66
N GLY A 193 2.19 22.59 -4.98
CA GLY A 193 2.57 23.80 -5.71
C GLY A 193 1.43 24.82 -5.87
N GLU A 194 0.22 24.36 -6.16
CA GLU A 194 -0.97 25.21 -6.25
C GLU A 194 -1.32 25.85 -4.91
N TYR A 195 -1.22 25.09 -3.82
CA TYR A 195 -1.45 25.64 -2.49
C TYR A 195 -0.41 26.72 -2.14
N ARG A 196 0.88 26.47 -2.37
CA ARG A 196 1.94 27.47 -2.11
C ARG A 196 1.66 28.78 -2.85
N ARG A 197 1.24 28.70 -4.11
CA ARG A 197 0.86 29.87 -4.92
C ARG A 197 -0.38 30.58 -4.38
N ARG A 198 -1.39 29.84 -3.95
CA ARG A 198 -2.67 30.38 -3.48
C ARG A 198 -2.59 31.07 -2.10
N TRP A 199 -1.68 30.61 -1.24
CA TRP A 199 -1.59 31.07 0.15
C TRP A 199 -0.29 31.79 0.51
N SER A 200 0.58 32.08 -0.46
CA SER A 200 1.84 32.82 -0.29
C SER A 200 2.70 32.29 0.87
N VAL A 201 2.75 30.97 1.05
CA VAL A 201 3.53 30.34 2.12
C VAL A 201 5.02 30.37 1.75
N PRO A 202 5.90 30.93 2.58
CA PRO A 202 7.35 30.96 2.32
C PRO A 202 7.94 29.55 2.21
N GLU A 203 8.93 29.37 1.33
CA GLU A 203 9.70 28.13 1.26
C GLU A 203 10.41 27.88 2.61
N GLY A 204 10.04 26.78 3.29
CA GLY A 204 10.67 26.34 4.55
C GLY A 204 9.74 26.22 5.77
N GLY A 205 8.46 26.56 5.66
CA GLY A 205 7.50 26.43 6.76
C GLY A 205 6.57 25.21 6.63
N GLU A 206 7.01 24.02 7.03
CA GLU A 206 6.11 22.88 7.20
C GLU A 206 5.21 23.12 8.41
N THR A 207 3.93 23.41 8.19
CA THR A 207 2.93 23.44 9.27
C THR A 207 1.70 22.69 8.80
N GLY A 208 1.30 21.65 9.54
CA GLY A 208 0.35 20.60 9.13
C GLY A 208 -1.00 21.03 8.53
N ALA A 209 -1.39 22.30 8.61
CA ALA A 209 -2.52 22.88 7.87
C ALA A 209 -2.29 22.94 6.34
N LEU A 210 -1.03 23.00 5.89
CA LEU A 210 -0.61 22.92 4.50
C LEU A 210 -0.90 21.53 3.91
N LEU A 211 -0.50 20.48 4.62
CA LEU A 211 -0.74 19.08 4.23
C LEU A 211 -2.25 18.78 4.18
N HIS A 212 -3.04 19.27 5.13
CA HIS A 212 -4.50 19.13 5.17
C HIS A 212 -5.23 19.40 3.86
N ARG A 213 -4.92 20.55 3.24
CA ARG A 213 -5.70 21.09 2.13
C ARG A 213 -5.19 20.59 0.80
N ILE A 214 -3.88 20.32 0.72
CA ILE A 214 -3.27 19.57 -0.39
C ILE A 214 -3.94 18.19 -0.49
N MET A 215 -4.12 17.51 0.64
CA MET A 215 -4.72 16.18 0.68
C MET A 215 -6.19 16.10 0.26
N LEU A 216 -7.03 17.03 0.73
CA LEU A 216 -8.45 17.05 0.35
C LEU A 216 -8.62 17.34 -1.14
N ALA A 217 -7.77 18.20 -1.72
CA ALA A 217 -7.77 18.47 -3.15
C ALA A 217 -7.23 17.29 -3.99
N MET A 218 -6.23 16.56 -3.47
CA MET A 218 -5.72 15.34 -4.10
C MET A 218 -6.80 14.25 -4.20
N LEU A 219 -7.54 13.99 -3.12
CA LEU A 219 -8.62 13.01 -3.09
C LEU A 219 -9.72 13.34 -4.10
N ASP A 220 -10.18 14.60 -4.13
CA ASP A 220 -11.23 15.04 -5.07
C ASP A 220 -10.80 14.90 -6.54
N GLU A 221 -9.56 15.27 -6.88
CA GLU A 221 -9.09 15.24 -8.26
C GLU A 221 -8.79 13.81 -8.73
N VAL A 222 -8.27 12.93 -7.87
CA VAL A 222 -8.07 11.52 -8.22
C VAL A 222 -9.42 10.82 -8.36
N ILE A 223 -10.40 11.11 -7.48
CA ILE A 223 -11.78 10.62 -7.64
C ILE A 223 -12.40 11.12 -8.95
N ARG A 224 -12.19 12.39 -9.32
CA ARG A 224 -12.70 12.96 -10.57
C ARG A 224 -12.12 12.27 -11.80
N LYS A 225 -10.82 11.98 -11.80
CA LYS A 225 -10.15 11.24 -12.89
C LYS A 225 -10.57 9.77 -12.96
N ALA A 226 -10.67 9.09 -11.82
CA ALA A 226 -11.09 7.68 -11.75
C ALA A 226 -12.57 7.50 -12.17
N SER A 227 -13.41 8.52 -12.02
CA SER A 227 -14.82 8.49 -12.42
C SER A 227 -15.06 8.86 -13.90
N GLY A 228 -14.01 9.18 -14.67
CA GLY A 228 -14.14 9.53 -16.10
C GLY A 228 -14.87 10.84 -16.36
N ASN A 229 -15.04 11.69 -15.34
CA ASN A 229 -15.63 13.02 -15.47
C ASN A 229 -14.53 14.04 -15.79
N GLU A 230 -14.16 14.12 -17.07
CA GLU A 230 -13.50 15.32 -17.62
C GLU A 230 -14.50 16.45 -17.86
#